data_AF-A0A954WJV8-F1
#
_entry.id   AF-A0A954WJV8-F1
#
_cell.length_a   1.000
_cell.length_b   1.000
_cell.length_c   1.000
_cell.angle_alpha   90.00
_cell.angle_beta   90.00
_cell.angle_gamma   90.00
#
_symmetry.space_group_name_H-M   'P 1'
#
loop_
_entity.id
_entity.type
_entity.pdbx_description
1 polymer ?
#
loop_
_entity_poly.entity_id
_entity_poly.type
_entity_poly.pdbx_seq_one_letter_code
_entity_poly.pdbx_strand_id
1 'polypeptide(L)'
;MKRCTVAALMTTAVCSPVFAIDGPSIQPDVVYGHKDGLAMTMDVFRPESGANGAGLLFMVSGGWFSKWSPPEQMTPFFKSFLDKGYTVFAVRHGSSPRYTIPEAVSDVRRAVRYVRLNADELKVDENRLGVFGMSAGGHLSLVLGTTGDDGMPDAKEKIDQTSSRVAAVVAFVPPTDLRVAVWESPESLPAYRNFPALNLEMKKAEEFSPLAHVTSDDAPSLVIMGGKDELVPPKHGEWIDEAFAKEHVERKLIIYPNSGHGLEGNHAAAFNEAGVWFDQHLTKKAAAEN
;
A
#
# COMPACT_ATOMS: atom_id res chain seq x y z
N MET A 1 32.12 -27.06 66.86
CA MET A 1 31.12 -26.34 66.06
C MET A 1 31.74 -25.05 65.53
N LYS A 2 32.14 -25.02 64.25
CA LYS A 2 32.70 -23.82 63.59
C LYS A 2 31.55 -23.07 62.93
N ARG A 3 31.36 -21.78 63.26
CA ARG A 3 30.38 -20.89 62.63
C ARG A 3 31.01 -20.26 61.39
N CYS A 4 30.42 -20.49 60.21
CA CYS A 4 30.74 -19.76 58.99
C CYS A 4 29.79 -18.56 58.88
N THR A 5 30.36 -17.36 58.76
CA THR A 5 29.65 -16.12 58.47
C THR A 5 29.70 -15.89 56.97
N VAL A 6 28.56 -15.86 56.29
CA VAL A 6 28.46 -15.49 54.86
C VAL A 6 28.14 -14.00 54.79
N ALA A 7 29.05 -13.22 54.21
CA ALA A 7 28.81 -11.83 53.87
C ALA A 7 28.12 -11.74 52.50
N ALA A 8 26.95 -11.12 52.45
CA ALA A 8 26.24 -10.84 51.21
C ALA A 8 26.78 -9.54 50.60
N LEU A 9 27.40 -9.62 49.42
CA LEU A 9 27.67 -8.44 48.59
C LEU A 9 26.37 -8.05 47.86
N MET A 10 25.85 -6.86 48.17
CA MET A 10 24.86 -6.19 47.30
C MET A 10 25.60 -5.54 46.13
N THR A 11 25.38 -6.04 44.92
CA THR A 11 25.76 -5.36 43.68
C THR A 11 24.68 -4.36 43.31
N THR A 12 25.01 -3.07 43.36
CA THR A 12 24.17 -2.00 42.83
C THR A 12 24.26 -2.02 41.31
N ALA A 13 23.15 -2.38 40.64
CA ALA A 13 23.04 -2.28 39.19
C ALA A 13 22.94 -0.79 38.80
N VAL A 14 23.97 -0.27 38.14
CA VAL A 14 23.94 1.06 37.52
C VAL A 14 23.18 0.93 36.21
N CYS A 15 21.96 1.46 36.17
CA CYS A 15 21.18 1.58 34.95
C CYS A 15 21.74 2.76 34.14
N SER A 16 22.53 2.49 33.11
CA SER A 16 22.90 3.52 32.14
C SER A 16 21.65 3.97 31.37
N PRO A 17 21.50 5.26 31.05
CA PRO A 17 20.42 5.72 30.20
C PRO A 17 20.58 5.11 28.81
N VAL A 18 19.54 4.45 28.33
CA VAL A 18 19.42 4.05 26.92
C VAL A 18 19.26 5.37 26.15
N PHE A 19 20.26 5.74 25.37
CA PHE A 19 20.13 6.82 24.41
C PHE A 19 19.03 6.41 23.41
N ALA A 20 18.02 7.27 23.25
CA ALA A 20 17.03 7.13 22.20
C ALA A 20 17.78 7.09 20.86
N ILE A 21 17.50 6.09 20.04
CA ILE A 21 18.11 5.96 18.72
C ILE A 21 17.32 6.92 17.82
N ASP A 22 17.95 7.98 17.33
CA ASP A 22 17.34 8.95 16.41
C ASP A 22 16.81 8.23 15.16
N GLY A 23 15.53 8.42 14.83
CA GLY A 23 14.86 7.78 13.69
C GLY A 23 13.33 7.80 13.76
N PRO A 24 12.64 7.47 12.65
CA PRO A 24 11.18 7.42 12.63
C PRO A 24 10.65 6.39 13.62
N SER A 25 9.53 6.71 14.27
CA SER A 25 8.87 5.78 15.18
C SER A 25 8.13 4.71 14.39
N ILE A 26 8.36 3.45 14.75
CA ILE A 26 7.71 2.29 14.13
C ILE A 26 6.81 1.62 15.16
N GLN A 27 5.54 1.43 14.81
CA GLN A 27 4.62 0.57 15.53
C GLN A 27 4.39 -0.70 14.69
N PRO A 28 5.06 -1.82 15.02
CA PRO A 28 4.92 -3.06 14.27
C PRO A 28 3.59 -3.75 14.54
N ASP A 29 3.16 -4.56 13.58
CA ASP A 29 2.10 -5.56 13.72
C ASP A 29 0.76 -5.03 14.27
N VAL A 30 0.36 -3.84 13.84
CA VAL A 30 -0.99 -3.30 14.11
C VAL A 30 -2.01 -4.18 13.39
N VAL A 31 -2.89 -4.82 14.16
CA VAL A 31 -3.88 -5.77 13.65
C VAL A 31 -5.10 -5.02 13.13
N TYR A 32 -5.33 -5.07 11.81
CA TYR A 32 -6.48 -4.43 11.16
C TYR A 32 -7.65 -5.39 10.90
N GLY A 33 -7.44 -6.68 11.14
CA GLY A 33 -8.46 -7.70 10.95
C GLY A 33 -7.98 -9.09 11.36
N HIS A 34 -8.90 -10.04 11.35
CA HIS A 34 -8.60 -11.44 11.54
C HIS A 34 -9.23 -12.25 10.41
N LYS A 35 -8.52 -13.27 9.94
CA LYS A 35 -8.97 -14.15 8.86
C LYS A 35 -8.39 -15.55 9.06
N ASP A 36 -9.25 -16.57 9.05
CA ASP A 36 -8.88 -17.98 9.31
C ASP A 36 -8.06 -18.19 10.59
N GLY A 37 -8.33 -17.40 11.64
CA GLY A 37 -7.56 -17.44 12.89
C GLY A 37 -6.18 -16.77 12.82
N LEU A 38 -5.83 -16.12 11.71
CA LEU A 38 -4.62 -15.32 11.55
C LEU A 38 -4.92 -13.84 11.79
N ALA A 39 -3.96 -13.12 12.35
CA ALA A 39 -4.00 -11.67 12.42
C ALA A 39 -3.53 -11.06 11.09
N MET A 40 -4.31 -10.12 10.57
CA MET A 40 -3.96 -9.31 9.41
C MET A 40 -3.28 -8.04 9.91
N THR A 41 -2.02 -7.83 9.54
CA THR A 41 -1.19 -6.78 10.15
C THR A 41 -0.73 -5.71 9.17
N MET A 42 -0.53 -4.51 9.71
CA MET A 42 0.23 -3.45 9.07
C MET A 42 1.25 -2.89 10.05
N ASP A 43 2.36 -2.36 9.54
CA ASP A 43 3.29 -1.58 10.37
C ASP A 43 3.03 -0.09 10.13
N VAL A 44 3.08 0.71 11.19
CA VAL A 44 2.88 2.16 11.13
C VAL A 44 4.21 2.86 11.33
N PHE A 45 4.69 3.54 10.29
CA PHE A 45 5.88 4.38 10.29
C PHE A 45 5.46 5.82 10.45
N ARG A 46 5.87 6.45 11.55
CA ARG A 46 5.58 7.86 11.84
C ARG A 46 6.82 8.70 11.62
N PRO A 47 6.67 9.91 11.05
CA PRO A 47 7.77 10.84 10.94
C PRO A 47 8.24 11.22 12.35
N GLU A 48 9.54 11.41 12.52
CA GLU A 48 10.13 11.77 13.82
C GLU A 48 9.63 13.14 14.32
N SER A 49 9.42 14.07 13.39
CA SER A 49 8.82 15.37 13.63
C SER A 49 8.09 15.87 12.38
N GLY A 50 7.30 16.93 12.51
CA GLY A 50 6.67 17.58 11.36
C GLY A 50 5.57 16.76 10.68
N ALA A 51 4.86 15.90 11.43
CA ALA A 51 3.72 15.16 10.91
C ALA A 51 2.70 16.11 10.23
N ASN A 52 2.39 15.84 8.97
CA ASN A 52 1.52 16.68 8.14
C ASN A 52 0.04 16.26 8.18
N GLY A 53 -0.25 15.20 8.95
CA GLY A 53 -1.58 14.60 9.13
C GLY A 53 -2.06 13.71 7.98
N ALA A 54 -1.35 13.58 6.87
CA ALA A 54 -1.74 12.67 5.79
C ALA A 54 -1.17 11.26 5.99
N GLY A 55 -1.93 10.26 5.57
CA GLY A 55 -1.57 8.85 5.62
C GLY A 55 -1.28 8.27 4.25
N LEU A 56 -0.22 7.47 4.09
CA LEU A 56 0.08 6.73 2.87
C LEU A 56 0.10 5.23 3.16
N LEU A 57 -0.80 4.46 2.55
CA LEU A 57 -0.83 3.02 2.70
C LEU A 57 -0.01 2.38 1.57
N PHE A 58 1.10 1.75 1.92
CA PHE A 58 1.92 0.96 1.01
C PHE A 58 1.42 -0.48 0.97
N MET A 59 1.05 -0.98 -0.20
CA MET A 59 0.65 -2.37 -0.38
C MET A 59 1.89 -3.26 -0.46
N VAL A 60 2.18 -4.01 0.61
CA VAL A 60 3.31 -4.96 0.65
C VAL A 60 2.96 -6.19 -0.19
N SER A 61 3.20 -6.11 -1.49
CA SER A 61 2.79 -7.14 -2.43
C SER A 61 3.69 -7.25 -3.65
N GLY A 62 4.24 -8.44 -3.90
CA GLY A 62 4.97 -8.78 -5.12
C GLY A 62 4.40 -10.06 -5.71
N GLY A 63 3.78 -10.00 -6.89
CA GLY A 63 3.07 -11.16 -7.47
C GLY A 63 1.93 -11.69 -6.58
N TRP A 64 1.28 -10.80 -5.81
CA TRP A 64 0.30 -11.11 -4.77
C TRP A 64 0.81 -12.01 -3.65
N PHE A 65 2.14 -12.13 -3.52
CA PHE A 65 2.78 -12.61 -2.31
C PHE A 65 3.01 -11.43 -1.37
N SER A 66 2.57 -11.58 -0.13
CA SER A 66 2.68 -10.57 0.93
C SER A 66 3.47 -11.19 2.07
N LYS A 67 4.70 -10.69 2.26
CA LYS A 67 5.66 -11.27 3.21
C LYS A 67 5.88 -10.35 4.38
N TRP A 68 6.00 -10.95 5.56
CA TRP A 68 6.52 -10.25 6.73
C TRP A 68 8.04 -10.17 6.66
N SER A 69 8.56 -9.01 7.04
CA SER A 69 9.97 -8.75 7.30
C SER A 69 10.03 -7.75 8.47
N PRO A 70 11.12 -7.72 9.25
CA PRO A 70 11.30 -6.67 10.25
C PRO A 70 11.08 -5.28 9.63
N PRO A 71 10.21 -4.44 10.19
CA PRO A 71 9.81 -3.17 9.58
C PRO A 71 10.98 -2.20 9.36
N GLU A 72 12.03 -2.30 10.16
CA GLU A 72 13.24 -1.47 10.06
C GLU A 72 13.90 -1.60 8.67
N GLN A 73 13.73 -2.74 8.00
CA GLN A 73 14.24 -2.96 6.64
C GLN A 73 13.52 -2.12 5.59
N MET A 74 12.29 -1.66 5.87
CA MET A 74 11.49 -0.82 4.98
C MET A 74 11.68 0.68 5.23
N THR A 75 12.26 1.07 6.37
CA THR A 75 12.47 2.48 6.72
C THR A 75 13.20 3.29 5.62
N PRO A 76 14.31 2.80 5.01
CA PRO A 76 14.98 3.55 3.94
C PRO A 76 14.09 3.79 2.72
N PHE A 77 13.18 2.86 2.43
CA PHE A 77 12.26 2.94 1.30
C PHE A 77 11.17 4.00 1.53
N PHE A 78 10.77 4.24 2.78
CA PHE A 78 9.78 5.26 3.13
C PHE A 78 10.38 6.62 3.49
N LYS A 79 11.71 6.74 3.55
CA LYS A 79 12.38 7.94 4.06
C LYS A 79 11.89 9.24 3.40
N SER A 80 11.77 9.27 2.08
CA SER A 80 11.34 10.47 1.36
C SER A 80 9.90 10.92 1.70
N PHE A 81 9.02 9.99 2.10
CA PHE A 81 7.67 10.32 2.56
C PHE A 81 7.66 10.72 4.04
N LEU A 82 8.44 10.03 4.88
CA LEU A 82 8.59 10.37 6.29
C LEU A 82 9.22 11.76 6.48
N ASP A 83 10.23 12.11 5.68
CA ASP A 83 10.86 13.44 5.69
C ASP A 83 9.87 14.56 5.31
N LYS A 84 8.82 14.24 4.55
CA LYS A 84 7.72 15.16 4.20
C LYS A 84 6.57 15.17 5.21
N GLY A 85 6.69 14.41 6.29
CA GLY A 85 5.71 14.37 7.39
C GLY A 85 4.54 13.41 7.17
N TYR A 86 4.57 12.54 6.15
CA TYR A 86 3.53 11.53 5.97
C TYR A 86 3.68 10.41 7.00
N THR A 87 2.55 9.90 7.52
CA THR A 87 2.52 8.61 8.21
C THR A 87 2.35 7.51 7.18
N VAL A 88 3.21 6.50 7.19
CA VAL A 88 3.17 5.39 6.22
C VAL A 88 2.67 4.11 6.89
N PHE A 89 1.74 3.42 6.25
CA PHE A 89 1.18 2.15 6.69
C PHE A 89 1.63 1.05 5.72
N ALA A 90 2.53 0.16 6.15
CA ALA A 90 2.93 -0.99 5.35
C ALA A 90 1.91 -2.12 5.53
N VAL A 91 0.95 -2.22 4.60
CA VAL A 91 -0.19 -3.14 4.69
C VAL A 91 0.18 -4.50 4.13
N ARG A 92 0.03 -5.54 4.96
CA ARG A 92 0.18 -6.94 4.54
C ARG A 92 -1.19 -7.57 4.36
N HIS A 93 -1.49 -8.01 3.15
CA HIS A 93 -2.70 -8.76 2.83
C HIS A 93 -2.44 -10.27 2.89
N GLY A 94 -3.47 -11.09 2.72
CA GLY A 94 -3.35 -12.54 2.68
C GLY A 94 -2.48 -12.95 1.50
N SER A 95 -1.42 -13.72 1.75
CA SER A 95 -0.45 -14.08 0.72
C SER A 95 -0.93 -15.25 -0.17
N SER A 96 -0.72 -15.10 -1.48
CA SER A 96 -0.65 -16.23 -2.42
C SER A 96 0.38 -17.28 -1.95
N PRO A 97 0.19 -18.58 -2.23
CA PRO A 97 -0.96 -19.19 -2.92
C PRO A 97 -2.14 -19.50 -2.00
N ARG A 98 -2.05 -19.23 -0.69
CA ARG A 98 -3.12 -19.54 0.27
C ARG A 98 -4.36 -18.67 0.02
N TYR A 99 -4.13 -17.41 -0.31
CA TYR A 99 -5.16 -16.42 -0.55
C TYR A 99 -5.13 -15.94 -2.00
N THR A 100 -6.31 -15.77 -2.57
CA THR A 100 -6.53 -15.34 -3.96
C THR A 100 -6.49 -13.82 -4.11
N ILE A 101 -6.49 -13.30 -5.34
CA ILE A 101 -6.61 -11.85 -5.61
C ILE A 101 -7.89 -11.24 -4.99
N PRO A 102 -9.09 -11.82 -5.16
CA PRO A 102 -10.31 -11.33 -4.51
C PRO A 102 -10.15 -11.15 -3.00
N GLU A 103 -9.48 -12.11 -2.37
CA GLU A 103 -9.24 -12.11 -0.93
C GLU A 103 -8.23 -11.04 -0.52
N ALA A 104 -7.14 -10.88 -1.26
CA ALA A 104 -6.18 -9.79 -1.05
C ALA A 104 -6.85 -8.41 -1.19
N VAL A 105 -7.75 -8.25 -2.18
CA VAL A 105 -8.53 -7.02 -2.37
C VAL A 105 -9.44 -6.73 -1.17
N SER A 106 -10.13 -7.75 -0.66
CA SER A 106 -10.93 -7.62 0.57
C SER A 106 -10.07 -7.18 1.76
N ASP A 107 -8.88 -7.74 1.91
CA ASP A 107 -7.96 -7.42 3.01
C ASP A 107 -7.47 -5.97 2.93
N VAL A 108 -7.04 -5.48 1.76
CA VAL A 108 -6.54 -4.10 1.62
C VAL A 108 -7.66 -3.06 1.74
N ARG A 109 -8.89 -3.35 1.29
CA ARG A 109 -10.06 -2.49 1.57
C ARG A 109 -10.31 -2.38 3.07
N ARG A 110 -10.24 -3.50 3.79
CA ARG A 110 -10.36 -3.51 5.26
C ARG A 110 -9.26 -2.69 5.92
N ALA A 111 -8.03 -2.74 5.41
CA ALA A 111 -6.93 -1.93 5.93
C ALA A 111 -7.19 -0.41 5.80
N VAL A 112 -7.70 0.06 4.64
CA VAL A 112 -8.11 1.47 4.48
C VAL A 112 -9.20 1.84 5.47
N ARG A 113 -10.24 1.01 5.61
CA ARG A 113 -11.35 1.21 6.55
C ARG A 113 -10.85 1.28 8.00
N TYR A 114 -9.89 0.43 8.36
CA TYR A 114 -9.27 0.43 9.68
C TYR A 114 -8.53 1.74 9.94
N VAL A 115 -7.70 2.21 9.00
CA VAL A 115 -6.96 3.48 9.16
C VAL A 115 -7.94 4.65 9.30
N ARG A 116 -8.98 4.69 8.47
CA ARG A 116 -10.06 5.70 8.55
C ARG A 116 -10.78 5.67 9.90
N LEU A 117 -11.26 4.50 10.32
CA LEU A 117 -11.98 4.36 11.58
C LEU A 117 -11.15 4.71 12.83
N ASN A 118 -9.83 4.55 12.75
CA ASN A 118 -8.89 4.80 13.86
C ASN A 118 -8.01 6.04 13.62
N ALA A 119 -8.43 6.95 12.74
CA ALA A 119 -7.64 8.10 12.30
C ALA A 119 -7.16 8.98 13.47
N ASP A 120 -8.02 9.21 14.48
CA ASP A 120 -7.70 9.97 15.69
C ASP A 120 -6.58 9.35 16.54
N GLU A 121 -6.55 8.02 16.65
CA GLU A 121 -5.51 7.28 17.35
C GLU A 121 -4.21 7.26 16.54
N LEU A 122 -4.34 7.07 15.22
CA LEU A 122 -3.24 7.01 14.29
C LEU A 122 -2.64 8.40 13.96
N LYS A 123 -3.29 9.48 14.40
CA LYS A 123 -2.91 10.89 14.16
C LYS A 123 -2.83 11.25 12.68
N VAL A 124 -3.75 10.70 11.89
CA VAL A 124 -3.94 11.04 10.48
C VAL A 124 -5.34 11.61 10.26
N ASP A 125 -5.51 12.37 9.19
CA ASP A 125 -6.78 12.85 8.69
C ASP A 125 -7.40 11.78 7.79
N GLU A 126 -8.60 11.34 8.16
CA GLU A 126 -9.33 10.26 7.50
C GLU A 126 -9.68 10.53 6.03
N ASN A 127 -9.63 11.81 5.62
CA ASN A 127 -9.89 12.27 4.26
C ASN A 127 -8.60 12.48 3.44
N ARG A 128 -7.42 12.34 4.06
CA ARG A 128 -6.11 12.57 3.41
C ARG A 128 -5.29 11.27 3.37
N LEU A 129 -5.92 10.21 2.87
CA LEU A 129 -5.33 8.88 2.74
C LEU A 129 -4.95 8.59 1.28
N GLY A 130 -3.66 8.46 1.00
CA GLY A 130 -3.14 7.96 -0.28
C GLY A 130 -2.78 6.48 -0.22
N VAL A 131 -2.75 5.82 -1.38
CA VAL A 131 -2.26 4.44 -1.51
C VAL A 131 -1.17 4.35 -2.57
N PHE A 132 -0.21 3.46 -2.35
CA PHE A 132 0.78 3.15 -3.36
C PHE A 132 1.34 1.73 -3.25
N GLY A 133 1.93 1.28 -4.35
CA GLY A 133 2.58 -0.01 -4.41
C GLY A 133 3.21 -0.27 -5.76
N MET A 134 4.05 -1.30 -5.82
CA MET A 134 4.75 -1.71 -7.03
C MET A 134 4.24 -3.07 -7.51
N SER A 135 4.14 -3.27 -8.83
CA SER A 135 3.71 -4.52 -9.44
C SER A 135 2.32 -4.93 -8.91
N ALA A 136 2.18 -6.10 -8.29
CA ALA A 136 0.94 -6.52 -7.62
C ALA A 136 0.45 -5.54 -6.54
N GLY A 137 1.35 -4.85 -5.82
CA GLY A 137 0.95 -3.79 -4.89
C GLY A 137 0.40 -2.56 -5.61
N GLY A 138 0.90 -2.26 -6.82
CA GLY A 138 0.37 -1.21 -7.68
C GLY A 138 -1.01 -1.57 -8.23
N HIS A 139 -1.21 -2.84 -8.60
CA HIS A 139 -2.54 -3.39 -8.94
C HIS A 139 -3.52 -3.19 -7.80
N LEU A 140 -3.20 -3.63 -6.59
CA LEU A 140 -4.06 -3.46 -5.41
C LEU A 140 -4.33 -1.98 -5.10
N SER A 141 -3.35 -1.10 -5.31
CA SER A 141 -3.51 0.35 -5.14
C SER A 141 -4.50 0.95 -6.16
N LEU A 142 -4.41 0.54 -7.43
CA LEU A 142 -5.37 0.97 -8.45
C LEU A 142 -6.76 0.38 -8.23
N VAL A 143 -6.87 -0.87 -7.75
CA VAL A 143 -8.15 -1.44 -7.35
C VAL A 143 -8.79 -0.59 -6.25
N LEU A 144 -8.04 -0.19 -5.22
CA LEU A 144 -8.57 0.72 -4.18
C LEU A 144 -9.02 2.07 -4.75
N GLY A 145 -8.32 2.60 -5.76
CA GLY A 145 -8.65 3.87 -6.41
C GLY A 145 -9.87 3.83 -7.33
N THR A 146 -10.11 2.69 -7.99
CA THR A 146 -11.16 2.50 -9.02
C THR A 146 -12.38 1.75 -8.52
N THR A 147 -12.31 1.17 -7.32
CA THR A 147 -13.39 0.33 -6.77
C THR A 147 -13.59 0.56 -5.27
N GLY A 148 -13.14 1.71 -4.75
CA GLY A 148 -13.40 2.12 -3.38
C GLY A 148 -14.89 2.40 -3.19
N ASP A 149 -15.46 1.94 -2.07
CA ASP A 149 -16.88 2.14 -1.75
C ASP A 149 -17.05 3.01 -0.49
N ASP A 150 -18.25 3.58 -0.31
CA ASP A 150 -18.57 4.46 0.82
C ASP A 150 -18.88 3.72 2.13
N GLY A 151 -18.77 2.39 2.14
CA GLY A 151 -19.25 1.52 3.20
C GLY A 151 -20.72 1.14 3.00
N MET A 152 -21.19 0.21 3.84
CA MET A 152 -22.58 -0.24 3.87
C MET A 152 -23.25 0.33 5.13
N PRO A 153 -24.14 1.33 5.04
CA PRO A 153 -24.74 1.97 6.21
C PRO A 153 -25.44 0.99 7.17
N ASP A 154 -26.06 -0.06 6.62
CA ASP A 154 -26.80 -1.09 7.37
C ASP A 154 -25.93 -2.28 7.82
N ALA A 155 -24.62 -2.23 7.60
CA ALA A 155 -23.74 -3.31 8.05
C ALA A 155 -23.68 -3.37 9.58
N LYS A 156 -23.50 -4.58 10.12
CA LYS A 156 -23.48 -4.80 11.58
C LYS A 156 -22.25 -4.21 12.25
N GLU A 157 -21.10 -4.39 11.61
CA GLU A 157 -19.81 -3.96 12.13
C GLU A 157 -19.47 -2.57 11.62
N LYS A 158 -18.98 -1.69 12.50
CA LYS A 158 -18.68 -0.31 12.15
C LYS A 158 -17.61 -0.19 11.05
N ILE A 159 -16.67 -1.13 10.98
CA ILE A 159 -15.67 -1.16 9.91
C ILE A 159 -16.29 -1.38 8.53
N ASP A 160 -17.39 -2.15 8.44
CA ASP A 160 -18.08 -2.43 7.19
C ASP A 160 -19.00 -1.27 6.76
N GLN A 161 -19.39 -0.41 7.71
CA GLN A 161 -20.02 0.89 7.46
C GLN A 161 -19.04 1.98 7.02
N THR A 162 -17.73 1.75 7.17
CA THR A 162 -16.70 2.77 6.91
C THR A 162 -16.29 2.77 5.44
N SER A 163 -16.11 3.94 4.85
CA SER A 163 -15.62 4.07 3.46
C SER A 163 -14.23 3.46 3.29
N SER A 164 -13.99 2.83 2.14
CA SER A 164 -12.66 2.40 1.69
C SER A 164 -12.08 3.27 0.57
N ARG A 165 -12.70 4.42 0.26
CA ARG A 165 -12.19 5.35 -0.76
C ARG A 165 -10.88 5.99 -0.32
N VAL A 166 -10.05 6.36 -1.29
CA VAL A 166 -8.72 6.95 -1.09
C VAL A 166 -8.65 8.27 -1.85
N ALA A 167 -7.83 9.20 -1.38
CA ALA A 167 -7.75 10.56 -1.92
C ALA A 167 -6.71 10.69 -3.05
N ALA A 168 -5.76 9.75 -3.17
CA ALA A 168 -4.78 9.72 -4.24
C ALA A 168 -4.16 8.32 -4.40
N VAL A 169 -3.78 7.97 -5.63
CA VAL A 169 -3.11 6.70 -5.96
C VAL A 169 -1.79 6.96 -6.66
N VAL A 170 -0.75 6.21 -6.29
CA VAL A 170 0.46 6.06 -7.09
C VAL A 170 0.75 4.57 -7.32
N ALA A 171 0.82 4.14 -8.57
CA ALA A 171 1.07 2.74 -8.91
C ALA A 171 2.29 2.59 -9.82
N PHE A 172 3.28 1.83 -9.35
CA PHE A 172 4.51 1.56 -10.09
C PHE A 172 4.41 0.20 -10.78
N VAL A 173 4.64 0.16 -12.09
CA VAL A 173 4.55 -1.03 -12.98
C VAL A 173 3.35 -1.95 -12.69
N PRO A 174 2.12 -1.40 -12.52
CA PRO A 174 0.97 -2.22 -12.14
C PRO A 174 0.41 -3.03 -13.32
N PRO A 175 0.06 -4.31 -13.15
CA PRO A 175 -0.89 -4.93 -14.05
C PRO A 175 -2.27 -4.28 -13.84
N THR A 176 -2.87 -3.78 -14.91
CA THR A 176 -4.15 -3.04 -14.89
C THR A 176 -5.31 -3.84 -15.47
N ASP A 177 -5.01 -4.86 -16.28
CA ASP A 177 -5.98 -5.77 -16.90
C ASP A 177 -5.52 -7.20 -16.66
N LEU A 178 -6.15 -7.89 -15.71
CA LEU A 178 -5.82 -9.28 -15.42
C LEU A 178 -6.32 -10.23 -16.51
N ARG A 179 -7.24 -9.82 -17.40
CA ARG A 179 -7.78 -10.68 -18.47
C ARG A 179 -6.70 -11.11 -19.45
N VAL A 180 -5.65 -10.32 -19.62
CA VAL A 180 -4.47 -10.66 -20.43
C VAL A 180 -3.38 -11.39 -19.62
N ALA A 181 -3.53 -11.50 -18.30
CA ALA A 181 -2.51 -12.05 -17.39
C ALA A 181 -2.86 -13.42 -16.80
N VAL A 182 -4.15 -13.71 -16.61
CA VAL A 182 -4.59 -14.99 -16.02
C VAL A 182 -4.23 -16.19 -16.87
N TRP A 183 -4.06 -17.34 -16.24
CA TRP A 183 -3.45 -18.49 -16.91
C TRP A 183 -4.21 -19.02 -18.11
N GLU A 184 -5.53 -18.95 -18.10
CA GLU A 184 -6.34 -19.36 -19.25
C GLU A 184 -6.35 -18.35 -20.40
N SER A 185 -5.79 -17.15 -20.20
CA SER A 185 -5.71 -16.15 -21.25
C SER A 185 -4.75 -16.60 -22.37
N PRO A 186 -5.15 -16.49 -23.65
CA PRO A 186 -4.24 -16.75 -24.77
C PRO A 186 -3.09 -15.73 -24.85
N GLU A 187 -3.25 -14.56 -24.22
CA GLU A 187 -2.24 -13.50 -24.16
C GLU A 187 -1.31 -13.64 -22.94
N SER A 188 -1.60 -14.60 -22.04
CA SER A 188 -0.81 -14.82 -20.83
C SER A 188 0.66 -15.07 -21.16
N LEU A 189 1.53 -14.25 -20.60
CA LEU A 189 2.97 -14.46 -20.69
C LEU A 189 3.39 -15.76 -20.00
N PRO A 190 4.40 -16.50 -20.51
CA PRO A 190 4.90 -17.70 -19.84
C PRO A 190 5.35 -17.46 -18.40
N ALA A 191 5.94 -16.29 -18.13
CA ALA A 191 6.36 -15.88 -16.80
C ALA A 191 5.19 -15.84 -15.78
N TYR A 192 3.95 -15.65 -16.24
CA TYR A 192 2.79 -15.59 -15.36
C TYR A 192 2.45 -16.89 -14.64
N ARG A 193 2.96 -18.02 -15.14
CA ARG A 193 2.86 -19.32 -14.46
C ARG A 193 3.60 -19.36 -13.11
N ASN A 194 4.51 -18.41 -12.87
CA ASN A 194 5.20 -18.27 -11.59
C ASN A 194 4.37 -17.55 -10.51
N PHE A 195 3.18 -17.03 -10.85
CA PHE A 195 2.29 -16.34 -9.92
C PHE A 195 0.99 -17.13 -9.76
N PRO A 196 0.86 -17.98 -8.71
CA PRO A 196 -0.33 -18.79 -8.47
C PRO A 196 -1.63 -18.00 -8.34
N ALA A 197 -1.55 -16.73 -7.93
CA ALA A 197 -2.69 -15.83 -7.85
C ALA A 197 -3.35 -15.55 -9.21
N LEU A 198 -2.63 -15.73 -10.32
CA LEU A 198 -3.13 -15.63 -11.68
C LEU A 198 -3.78 -16.93 -12.19
N ASN A 199 -3.83 -17.99 -11.38
CA ASN A 199 -4.74 -19.11 -11.57
C ASN A 199 -6.16 -18.69 -11.18
N LEU A 200 -6.71 -17.74 -11.92
CA LEU A 200 -7.96 -17.07 -11.65
C LEU A 200 -8.83 -17.15 -12.91
N GLU A 201 -10.11 -17.45 -12.74
CA GLU A 201 -11.08 -17.48 -13.84
C GLU A 201 -11.18 -16.12 -14.54
N MET A 202 -11.39 -16.09 -15.85
CA MET A 202 -11.46 -14.86 -16.67
C MET A 202 -12.49 -13.87 -16.15
N LYS A 203 -13.65 -14.37 -15.69
CA LYS A 203 -14.70 -13.52 -15.10
C LYS A 203 -14.20 -12.80 -13.85
N LYS A 204 -13.44 -13.49 -13.01
CA LYS A 204 -12.82 -12.90 -11.83
C LYS A 204 -11.63 -12.01 -12.21
N ALA A 205 -10.91 -12.34 -13.27
CA ALA A 205 -9.88 -11.46 -13.82
C ALA A 205 -10.48 -10.10 -14.17
N GLU A 206 -11.62 -10.07 -14.86
CA GLU A 206 -12.33 -8.84 -15.18
C GLU A 206 -12.80 -8.07 -13.94
N GLU A 207 -13.46 -8.74 -12.99
CA GLU A 207 -13.96 -8.15 -11.73
C GLU A 207 -12.86 -7.54 -10.84
N PHE A 208 -11.61 -7.97 -11.02
CA PHE A 208 -10.46 -7.46 -10.26
C PHE A 208 -9.45 -6.75 -11.15
N SER A 209 -9.81 -6.38 -12.38
CA SER A 209 -9.01 -5.52 -13.25
C SER A 209 -9.40 -4.06 -13.03
N PRO A 210 -8.53 -3.20 -12.46
CA PRO A 210 -8.89 -1.79 -12.26
C PRO A 210 -9.28 -1.09 -13.56
N LEU A 211 -8.72 -1.51 -14.71
CA LEU A 211 -9.11 -1.00 -16.03
C LEU A 211 -10.61 -1.15 -16.33
N ALA A 212 -11.26 -2.21 -15.84
CA ALA A 212 -12.66 -2.50 -16.12
C ALA A 212 -13.64 -1.68 -15.27
N HIS A 213 -13.14 -0.93 -14.28
CA HIS A 213 -13.95 -0.25 -13.27
C HIS A 213 -13.75 1.26 -13.24
N VAL A 214 -13.01 1.83 -14.19
CA VAL A 214 -12.75 3.27 -14.20
C VAL A 214 -14.06 4.05 -14.33
N THR A 215 -14.29 4.99 -13.41
CA THR A 215 -15.43 5.92 -13.40
C THR A 215 -14.99 7.34 -13.02
N SER A 216 -15.83 8.34 -13.31
CA SER A 216 -15.47 9.76 -13.13
C SER A 216 -15.26 10.19 -11.67
N ASP A 217 -15.67 9.37 -10.71
CA ASP A 217 -15.54 9.60 -9.26
C ASP A 217 -14.36 8.84 -8.62
N ASP A 218 -13.46 8.31 -9.46
CA ASP A 218 -12.23 7.66 -9.04
C ASP A 218 -11.20 8.63 -8.46
N ALA A 219 -10.30 8.09 -7.64
CA ALA A 219 -9.21 8.84 -7.05
C ALA A 219 -8.19 9.31 -8.12
N PRO A 220 -7.64 10.52 -7.99
CA PRO A 220 -6.53 10.97 -8.83
C PRO A 220 -5.37 9.97 -8.82
N SER A 221 -4.96 9.53 -10.01
CA SER A 221 -4.01 8.42 -10.17
C SER A 221 -2.76 8.77 -10.97
N LEU A 222 -1.59 8.50 -10.39
CA LEU A 222 -0.30 8.47 -11.09
C LEU A 222 0.11 7.03 -11.37
N VAL A 223 0.32 6.70 -12.65
CA VAL A 223 0.84 5.41 -13.10
C VAL A 223 2.25 5.58 -13.65
N ILE A 224 3.18 4.75 -13.20
CA ILE A 224 4.59 4.80 -13.61
C ILE A 224 4.99 3.45 -14.21
N MET A 225 5.46 3.43 -15.46
CA MET A 225 5.84 2.20 -16.17
C MET A 225 7.32 2.20 -16.59
N GLY A 226 7.90 1.01 -16.70
CA GLY A 226 9.13 0.79 -17.46
C GLY A 226 8.82 0.53 -18.93
N GLY A 227 9.46 1.26 -19.85
CA GLY A 227 9.23 1.10 -21.29
C GLY A 227 9.76 -0.22 -21.87
N LYS A 228 10.65 -0.91 -21.15
CA LYS A 228 11.18 -2.25 -21.48
C LYS A 228 10.72 -3.32 -20.48
N ASP A 229 9.63 -3.06 -19.78
CA ASP A 229 9.07 -4.03 -18.84
C ASP A 229 8.45 -5.21 -19.61
N GLU A 230 9.10 -6.36 -19.55
CA GLU A 230 8.62 -7.60 -20.17
C GLU A 230 7.73 -8.43 -19.23
N LEU A 231 7.61 -8.06 -17.96
CA LEU A 231 6.75 -8.75 -17.00
C LEU A 231 5.37 -8.09 -16.92
N VAL A 232 5.32 -6.76 -16.93
CA VAL A 232 4.08 -5.98 -17.04
C VAL A 232 4.27 -4.96 -18.16
N PRO A 233 3.90 -5.32 -19.40
CA PRO A 233 4.13 -4.45 -20.55
C PRO A 233 3.57 -3.03 -20.33
N PRO A 234 4.26 -1.98 -20.82
CA PRO A 234 3.86 -0.57 -20.63
C PRO A 234 2.43 -0.27 -21.11
N LYS A 235 1.91 -1.12 -22.01
CA LYS A 235 0.53 -1.09 -22.48
C LYS A 235 -0.51 -1.12 -21.35
N HIS A 236 -0.20 -1.76 -20.21
CA HIS A 236 -1.06 -1.69 -19.02
C HIS A 236 -1.27 -0.25 -18.52
N GLY A 237 -0.21 0.56 -18.52
CA GLY A 237 -0.28 1.97 -18.17
C GLY A 237 -1.01 2.80 -19.23
N GLU A 238 -0.76 2.53 -20.52
CA GLU A 238 -1.43 3.22 -21.63
C GLU A 238 -2.95 2.99 -21.62
N TRP A 239 -3.40 1.74 -21.42
CA TRP A 239 -4.82 1.40 -21.37
C TRP A 239 -5.57 2.11 -20.25
N ILE A 240 -5.01 2.11 -19.04
CA ILE A 240 -5.71 2.74 -17.91
C ILE A 240 -5.64 4.27 -18.00
N ASP A 241 -4.57 4.83 -18.57
CA ASP A 241 -4.47 6.26 -18.85
C ASP A 241 -5.55 6.73 -19.85
N GLU A 242 -5.80 5.94 -20.89
CA GLU A 242 -6.89 6.18 -21.84
C GLU A 242 -8.27 6.07 -21.17
N ALA A 243 -8.49 5.07 -20.33
CA ALA A 243 -9.74 4.90 -19.58
C ALA A 243 -9.98 6.08 -18.62
N PHE A 244 -8.97 6.48 -17.85
CA PHE A 244 -9.05 7.67 -16.99
C PHE A 244 -9.30 8.95 -17.79
N ALA A 245 -8.68 9.08 -18.98
CA ALA A 245 -8.93 10.23 -19.85
C ALA A 245 -10.40 10.33 -20.29
N LYS A 246 -10.98 9.19 -20.65
CA LYS A 246 -12.37 9.08 -21.13
C LYS A 246 -13.37 9.45 -20.04
N GLU A 247 -13.11 9.02 -18.81
CA GLU A 247 -13.98 9.30 -17.64
C GLU A 247 -13.62 10.61 -16.93
N HIS A 248 -12.69 11.41 -17.48
CA HIS A 248 -12.25 12.70 -16.93
C HIS A 248 -11.65 12.62 -15.51
N VAL A 249 -11.03 11.49 -15.17
CA VAL A 249 -10.30 11.32 -13.91
C VAL A 249 -8.96 12.06 -13.99
N GLU A 250 -8.59 12.78 -12.91
CA GLU A 250 -7.28 13.41 -12.84
C GLU A 250 -6.17 12.35 -12.84
N ARG A 251 -5.27 12.43 -13.83
CA ARG A 251 -4.32 11.35 -14.11
C ARG A 251 -2.96 11.87 -14.53
N LYS A 252 -1.95 11.03 -14.33
CA LYS A 252 -0.63 11.19 -14.95
C LYS A 252 -0.04 9.82 -15.26
N LEU A 253 0.46 9.65 -16.48
CA LEU A 253 1.24 8.49 -16.90
C LEU A 253 2.69 8.91 -17.14
N ILE A 254 3.63 8.19 -16.51
CA ILE A 254 5.07 8.34 -16.75
C ILE A 254 5.61 7.01 -17.25
N ILE A 255 6.22 7.02 -18.44
CA ILE A 255 6.93 5.85 -18.98
C ILE A 255 8.42 6.16 -19.03
N TYR A 256 9.23 5.40 -18.30
CA TYR A 256 10.69 5.47 -18.38
C TYR A 256 11.17 4.55 -19.52
N PRO A 257 11.51 5.08 -20.71
CA PRO A 257 11.62 4.29 -21.95
C PRO A 257 12.70 3.20 -21.93
N ASN A 258 13.69 3.32 -21.04
CA ASN A 258 14.82 2.39 -20.96
C ASN A 258 14.80 1.47 -19.73
N SER A 259 13.82 1.61 -18.83
CA SER A 259 13.73 0.78 -17.63
C SER A 259 12.84 -0.44 -17.85
N GLY A 260 13.17 -1.55 -17.19
CA GLY A 260 12.35 -2.75 -17.09
C GLY A 260 11.46 -2.71 -15.84
N HIS A 261 11.04 -3.89 -15.37
CA HIS A 261 10.12 -4.03 -14.24
C HIS A 261 10.67 -3.44 -12.94
N GLY A 262 11.99 -3.43 -12.74
CA GLY A 262 12.64 -2.87 -11.56
C GLY A 262 12.78 -1.36 -11.56
N LEU A 263 12.33 -0.67 -12.62
CA LEU A 263 12.57 0.76 -12.85
C LEU A 263 14.08 1.12 -12.76
N GLU A 264 14.93 0.30 -13.36
CA GLU A 264 16.39 0.40 -13.23
C GLU A 264 16.87 1.80 -13.62
N GLY A 265 17.71 2.39 -12.77
CA GLY A 265 18.23 3.76 -12.94
C GLY A 265 17.23 4.88 -12.66
N ASN A 266 15.94 4.60 -12.50
CA ASN A 266 14.88 5.59 -12.33
C ASN A 266 14.09 5.46 -11.02
N HIS A 267 14.40 4.49 -10.15
CA HIS A 267 13.68 4.28 -8.90
C HIS A 267 13.55 5.55 -8.04
N ALA A 268 14.65 6.27 -7.80
CA ALA A 268 14.61 7.51 -7.01
C ALA A 268 13.77 8.62 -7.68
N ALA A 269 13.87 8.75 -9.01
CA ALA A 269 13.08 9.73 -9.77
C ALA A 269 11.58 9.40 -9.71
N ALA A 270 11.23 8.12 -9.86
CA ALA A 270 9.85 7.64 -9.76
C ALA A 270 9.26 7.91 -8.36
N PHE A 271 10.02 7.67 -7.29
CA PHE A 271 9.59 7.96 -5.92
C PHE A 271 9.47 9.46 -5.64
N ASN A 272 10.29 10.28 -6.29
CA ASN A 272 10.13 11.73 -6.22
C ASN A 272 8.82 12.18 -6.87
N GLU A 273 8.47 11.65 -8.05
CA GLU A 273 7.19 11.91 -8.72
C GLU A 273 5.99 11.48 -7.87
N ALA A 274 6.10 10.33 -7.19
CA ALA A 274 5.10 9.88 -6.23
C ALA A 274 4.91 10.87 -5.08
N GLY A 275 6.02 11.38 -4.53
CA GLY A 275 6.00 12.41 -3.50
C GLY A 275 5.33 13.70 -3.99
N VAL A 276 5.62 14.15 -5.21
CA VAL A 276 4.99 15.34 -5.81
C VAL A 276 3.49 15.13 -5.99
N TRP A 277 3.08 13.95 -6.45
CA TRP A 277 1.66 13.59 -6.60
C TRP A 277 0.93 13.67 -5.25
N PHE A 278 1.47 13.02 -4.22
CA PHE A 278 0.87 13.09 -2.89
C PHE A 278 0.85 14.50 -2.33
N ASP A 279 1.90 15.30 -2.54
CA ASP A 279 1.89 16.70 -2.10
C ASP A 279 0.75 17.49 -2.77
N GLN A 280 0.55 17.30 -4.08
CA GLN A 280 -0.52 17.97 -4.82
C GLN A 280 -1.93 17.62 -4.31
N HIS A 281 -2.17 16.37 -3.94
CA HIS A 281 -3.50 15.86 -3.62
C HIS A 281 -3.82 15.77 -2.14
N LEU A 282 -2.80 15.57 -1.30
CA LEU A 282 -2.98 15.32 0.12
C LEU A 282 -2.51 16.47 0.98
N THR A 283 -1.85 17.52 0.48
CA THR A 283 -1.39 18.64 1.36
C THR A 283 -2.14 19.94 1.17
N LYS A 284 -2.93 20.07 0.10
CA LYS A 284 -3.89 21.16 -0.01
C LYS A 284 -4.98 20.92 1.03
N LYS A 285 -5.00 21.73 2.11
CA LYS A 285 -6.21 21.84 2.94
C LYS A 285 -7.36 22.16 1.99
N ALA A 286 -8.44 21.39 2.05
CA ALA A 286 -9.70 21.81 1.45
C ALA A 286 -9.90 23.28 1.84
N ALA A 287 -10.02 24.16 0.85
CA ALA A 287 -10.41 25.53 1.12
C ALA A 287 -11.71 25.41 1.92
N ALA A 288 -11.72 25.93 3.15
CA ALA A 288 -12.91 25.93 3.98
C ALA A 288 -14.04 26.52 3.13
N GLU A 289 -15.00 25.69 2.77
CA GLU A 289 -16.24 26.16 2.15
C GLU A 289 -16.92 27.00 3.24
N ASN A 290 -16.85 28.33 3.05
CA ASN A 290 -17.57 29.31 3.84
C ASN A 290 -19.05 29.33 3.44
#